data_AF-A0A954GQC3-F1
#
_entry.id   AF-A0A954GQC3-F1
#
_cell.length_a   1.000
_cell.length_b   1.000
_cell.length_c   1.000
_cell.angle_alpha   90.00
_cell.angle_beta   90.00
_cell.angle_gamma   90.00
#
_symmetry.space_group_name_H-M   'P 1'
#
loop_
_entity.id
_entity.type
_entity.pdbx_description
1 polymer ?
#
loop_
_entity_poly.entity_id
_entity_poly.type
_entity_poly.pdbx_seq_one_letter_code
_entity_poly.pdbx_strand_id
1 'polypeptide(L)'
;MSRLNAFFMLAVLSIASSARGDDFIPAELAAARAGEKATIEMRVESSRLLADRAEPVCFLNSQKNYRDSRNFTVVIFSKALKKFAEHG
;
A
#
# COMPACT_ATOMS: atom_id res chain seq x y z
N MET A 1 10.11 -31.91 -43.92
CA MET A 1 10.95 -30.80 -43.42
C MET A 1 10.18 -30.08 -42.33
N SER A 2 10.42 -30.45 -41.08
CA SER A 2 9.83 -29.82 -39.89
C SER A 2 10.48 -28.48 -39.64
N ARG A 3 9.69 -27.41 -39.55
CA ARG A 3 10.09 -26.19 -38.85
C ARG A 3 9.15 -26.00 -37.67
N LEU A 4 9.71 -26.45 -36.56
CA LEU A 4 9.21 -26.45 -35.19
C LEU A 4 8.87 -25.03 -34.76
N ASN A 5 7.62 -24.80 -34.34
CA ASN A 5 7.19 -23.60 -33.61
C ASN A 5 7.95 -23.53 -32.28
N ALA A 6 9.15 -22.96 -32.32
CA ALA A 6 9.92 -22.60 -31.15
C ALA A 6 9.97 -21.07 -31.12
N PHE A 7 9.17 -20.46 -30.26
CA PHE A 7 9.56 -19.34 -29.38
C PHE A 7 8.39 -19.05 -28.42
N PHE A 8 8.06 -20.10 -27.68
CA PHE A 8 7.36 -20.05 -26.41
C PHE A 8 8.32 -19.46 -25.38
N MET A 9 8.52 -18.13 -25.36
CA MET A 9 9.17 -17.36 -24.29
C MET A 9 9.41 -15.93 -24.79
N LEU A 10 8.38 -15.09 -24.75
CA LEU A 10 8.63 -13.65 -24.58
C LEU A 10 8.58 -13.39 -23.08
N ALA A 11 9.77 -13.41 -22.49
CA ALA A 11 10.03 -13.12 -21.10
C ALA A 11 9.42 -11.75 -20.73
N VAL A 12 8.33 -11.77 -19.97
CA VAL A 12 7.92 -10.64 -19.12
C VAL A 12 8.83 -10.68 -17.89
N LEU A 13 10.12 -10.38 -18.09
CA LEU A 13 11.08 -10.22 -17.02
C LEU A 13 12.08 -9.13 -17.41
N SER A 14 11.63 -7.89 -17.30
CA SER A 14 12.54 -6.77 -17.13
C SER A 14 11.82 -5.59 -16.47
N ILE A 15 11.57 -5.71 -15.17
CA ILE A 15 11.70 -4.54 -14.28
C ILE A 15 12.80 -4.90 -13.29
N ALA A 16 14.02 -5.02 -13.80
CA ALA A 16 15.19 -4.71 -13.00
C ALA A 16 15.36 -3.20 -13.07
N SER A 17 14.73 -2.48 -12.14
CA SER A 17 15.19 -1.14 -11.81
C SER A 17 15.89 -1.21 -10.47
N SER A 18 17.19 -0.91 -10.53
CA SER A 18 18.16 -0.92 -9.45
C SER A 18 17.71 -0.11 -8.24
N ALA A 19 17.87 -0.70 -7.06
CA ALA A 19 17.82 -0.05 -5.77
C ALA A 19 18.86 1.09 -5.66
N ARG A 20 18.39 2.32 -5.45
CA ARG A 20 19.03 3.37 -4.64
C ARG A 20 18.07 4.55 -4.45
N GLY A 21 17.31 4.47 -3.36
CA GLY A 21 16.41 5.48 -2.84
C GLY A 21 15.56 4.82 -1.77
N ASP A 22 15.10 5.55 -0.75
CA ASP A 22 13.95 5.11 0.04
C ASP A 22 12.73 5.11 -0.90
N ASP A 23 12.67 4.14 -1.80
CA ASP A 23 11.72 4.13 -2.90
C ASP A 23 10.33 3.95 -2.29
N PHE A 24 9.58 5.05 -2.25
CA PHE A 24 8.19 5.05 -1.86
C PHE A 24 7.44 4.12 -2.82
N ILE A 25 6.76 3.14 -2.25
CA ILE A 25 5.95 2.20 -3.01
C ILE A 25 4.52 2.74 -3.04
N PRO A 26 3.86 2.79 -4.22
CA PRO A 26 2.45 3.11 -4.30
C PRO A 26 1.59 2.14 -3.48
N ALA A 27 0.52 2.66 -2.89
CA ALA A 27 -0.39 1.90 -2.02
C ALA A 27 -0.94 0.62 -2.66
N GLU A 28 -1.25 0.66 -3.96
CA GLU A 28 -1.76 -0.47 -4.74
C GLU A 28 -0.77 -1.63 -4.89
N LEU A 29 0.53 -1.39 -4.68
CA LEU A 29 1.58 -2.41 -4.73
C LEU A 29 1.98 -2.93 -3.34
N ALA A 30 1.43 -2.36 -2.26
CA ALA A 30 1.84 -2.70 -0.90
C ALA A 30 1.61 -4.18 -0.56
N ALA A 31 0.55 -4.81 -1.10
CA ALA A 31 0.26 -6.22 -0.87
C ALA A 31 1.38 -7.15 -1.36
N ALA A 32 2.08 -6.79 -2.44
CA ALA A 32 3.21 -7.57 -2.96
C ALA A 32 4.46 -7.52 -2.06
N ARG A 33 4.47 -6.64 -1.06
CA ARG A 33 5.57 -6.43 -0.09
C ARG A 33 5.17 -6.83 1.33
N ALA A 34 4.09 -7.57 1.49
CA ALA A 34 3.63 -8.02 2.79
C ALA A 34 4.72 -8.84 3.51
N GLY A 35 5.05 -8.46 4.74
CA GLY A 35 6.12 -9.09 5.54
C GLY A 35 7.48 -8.39 5.43
N GLU A 36 7.63 -7.41 4.54
CA GLU A 36 8.85 -6.60 4.42
C GLU A 36 8.70 -5.24 5.12
N LYS A 37 9.83 -4.64 5.50
CA LYS A 37 9.87 -3.22 5.88
C LYS A 37 9.91 -2.41 4.58
N ALA A 38 8.86 -1.65 4.32
CA ALA A 38 8.74 -0.76 3.16
C ALA A 38 8.15 0.59 3.57
N THR A 39 8.44 1.62 2.76
CA THR A 39 7.81 2.94 2.89
C THR A 39 6.76 3.08 1.80
N ILE A 40 5.52 3.37 2.21
CA ILE A 40 4.38 3.50 1.29
C ILE A 40 4.01 4.97 1.15
N GLU A 41 3.89 5.45 -0.08
CA GLU A 41 3.25 6.74 -0.37
C GLU A 41 1.80 6.49 -0.80
N MET A 42 0.87 7.23 -0.19
CA MET A 42 -0.53 7.18 -0.59
C MET A 42 -1.19 8.55 -0.51
N ARG A 43 -2.12 8.79 -1.43
CA ARG A 43 -3.13 9.83 -1.29
C ARG A 43 -4.31 9.30 -0.48
N VAL A 44 -4.71 10.02 0.56
CA VAL A 44 -5.93 9.67 1.31
C VAL A 44 -7.15 10.17 0.54
N GLU A 45 -8.02 9.25 0.16
CA GLU A 45 -9.28 9.57 -0.53
C GLU A 45 -10.49 9.55 0.39
N SER A 46 -10.45 8.76 1.47
CA SER A 46 -11.45 8.79 2.52
C SER A 46 -10.84 8.50 3.88
N SER A 47 -11.47 9.00 4.93
CA SER A 47 -11.08 8.71 6.31
C SER A 47 -12.29 8.48 7.20
N ARG A 48 -12.09 7.77 8.31
CA ARG A 48 -13.13 7.56 9.31
C ARG A 48 -12.52 7.50 10.70
N LEU A 49 -12.98 8.35 11.59
CA LEU A 49 -12.69 8.29 13.02
C LEU A 49 -13.83 7.55 13.73
N LEU A 50 -13.50 6.52 14.50
CA LEU A 50 -14.41 5.86 15.44
C LEU A 50 -14.12 6.39 16.85
N ALA A 51 -14.70 7.54 17.18
CA ALA A 51 -14.44 8.25 18.44
C ALA A 51 -15.22 7.69 19.64
N ASP A 52 -16.30 6.96 19.37
CA ASP A 52 -17.24 6.40 20.35
C ASP A 52 -16.75 5.08 21.00
N ARG A 53 -15.55 4.62 20.65
CA ARG A 53 -14.95 3.42 21.23
C ARG A 53 -14.12 3.74 22.47
N ALA A 54 -14.02 2.76 23.37
CA ALA A 54 -13.11 2.82 24.52
C ALA A 54 -11.68 3.18 24.10
N GLU A 55 -11.26 2.71 22.91
CA GLU A 55 -10.04 3.14 22.24
C GLU A 55 -10.37 3.72 20.86
N PRO A 56 -10.28 5.05 20.68
CA PRO A 56 -10.51 5.66 19.38
C PRO A 56 -9.53 5.17 18.32
N VAL A 57 -10.03 4.97 17.10
CA VAL A 57 -9.24 4.53 15.95
C VAL A 57 -9.59 5.39 14.73
N CYS A 58 -8.57 5.85 14.01
CA CYS A 58 -8.72 6.53 12.73
C CYS A 58 -8.26 5.62 11.59
N PHE A 59 -9.10 5.51 10.57
CA PHE A 59 -8.79 4.82 9.32
C PHE A 59 -8.52 5.85 8.24
N LEU A 60 -7.41 5.70 7.53
CA LEU A 60 -7.08 6.45 6.32
C LEU A 60 -7.04 5.48 5.15
N ASN A 61 -7.84 5.72 4.12
CA ASN A 61 -8.03 4.81 3.00
C ASN A 61 -7.50 5.44 1.70
N SER A 62 -6.83 4.64 0.88
CA SER A 62 -6.40 5.06 -0.47
C SER A 62 -7.55 5.15 -1.46
N GLN A 63 -8.73 4.59 -1.14
CA GLN A 63 -9.93 4.63 -1.98
C GLN A 63 -11.11 5.28 -1.24
N LYS A 64 -12.03 5.88 -2.01
CA LYS A 64 -13.31 6.39 -1.46
C LYS A 64 -14.16 5.30 -0.80
N ASN A 65 -14.19 4.10 -1.39
CA ASN A 65 -14.90 2.95 -0.84
C ASN A 65 -13.90 2.02 -0.15
N TYR A 66 -13.98 1.91 1.17
CA TYR A 66 -13.08 1.07 1.95
C TYR A 66 -13.20 -0.44 1.66
N ARG A 67 -14.28 -0.86 0.99
CA ARG A 67 -14.49 -2.26 0.55
C ARG A 67 -13.89 -2.55 -0.83
N ASP A 68 -13.33 -1.57 -1.53
CA ASP A 68 -12.63 -1.81 -2.80
C ASP A 68 -11.43 -2.72 -2.56
N SER A 69 -11.23 -3.73 -3.40
CA SER A 69 -10.13 -4.69 -3.26
C SER A 69 -8.74 -4.07 -3.45
N ARG A 70 -8.67 -2.87 -4.05
CA ARG A 70 -7.44 -2.09 -4.22
C ARG A 70 -7.19 -1.14 -3.05
N ASN A 71 -8.09 -1.10 -2.07
CA ASN A 71 -7.98 -0.20 -0.94
C ASN A 71 -6.81 -0.61 -0.04
N PHE A 72 -5.94 0.34 0.23
CA PHE A 72 -4.93 0.25 1.27
C PHE A 72 -5.39 1.11 2.44
N THR A 73 -5.40 0.52 3.65
CA THR A 73 -5.87 1.19 4.85
C THR A 73 -4.75 1.31 5.87
N VAL A 74 -4.48 2.55 6.29
CA VAL A 74 -3.68 2.82 7.49
C VAL A 74 -4.61 2.96 8.68
N VAL A 75 -4.29 2.24 9.75
CA VAL A 75 -5.01 2.26 11.02
C VAL A 75 -4.19 2.98 12.07
N ILE A 76 -4.68 4.12 12.55
CA ILE A 76 -4.02 4.93 13.56
C ILE A 76 -4.77 4.76 14.89
N PHE A 77 -4.13 4.09 15.83
CA PHE A 77 -4.68 3.86 17.17
C PHE A 77 -4.61 5.12 18.04
N SER A 78 -5.45 5.16 19.08
CA SER A 78 -5.62 6.27 20.02
C SER A 78 -4.31 6.86 20.54
N LYS A 79 -3.33 6.02 20.91
CA LYS A 79 -2.02 6.48 21.40
C LYS A 79 -1.24 7.25 20.34
N ALA A 80 -1.29 6.81 19.09
CA ALA A 80 -0.64 7.49 17.98
C ALA A 80 -1.39 8.78 17.59
N LEU A 81 -2.72 8.77 17.65
CA LEU A 81 -3.54 9.97 17.44
C LEU A 81 -3.23 11.08 18.45
N LYS A 82 -3.09 10.73 19.74
CA LYS A 82 -2.70 11.68 20.80
C LYS A 82 -1.33 12.30 20.52
N LYS A 83 -0.33 11.47 20.20
CA LYS A 83 1.01 11.95 19.83
C LYS A 83 0.99 12.87 18.61
N PHE A 84 0.15 12.55 17.62
CA PHE A 84 0.01 13.40 16.44
C PHE A 84 -0.62 14.76 16.79
N ALA A 85 -1.65 14.79 17.65
CA ALA A 85 -2.26 16.05 18.09
C ALA A 85 -1.34 16.93 18.96
N GLU A 86 -0.39 16.32 19.68
CA GLU A 86 0.56 17.03 20.53
C GLU A 86 1.77 17.59 19.77
N HIS A 87 2.12 17.03 18.60
CA HIS A 87 3.38 17.31 17.92
C HIS A 87 3.29 17.55 16.39
N GLY A 88 2.13 17.35 15.78
CA GLY A 88 1.87 17.61 14.36
C GLY A 88 1.35 19.02 14.13
#